data_AF-A0A424NL05-F1
#
_entry.id   AF-A0A424NL05-F1
#
_cell.length_a   1.000
_cell.length_b   1.000
_cell.length_c   1.000
_cell.angle_alpha   90.00
_cell.angle_beta   90.00
_cell.angle_gamma   90.00
#
_symmetry.space_group_name_H-M   'P 1'
#
loop_
_entity.id
_entity.type
_entity.pdbx_description
1 polymer ?
#
loop_
_entity_poly.entity_id
_entity_poly.type
_entity_poly.pdbx_seq_one_letter_code
_entity_poly.pdbx_strand_id
1 'polypeptide(L)'
;MNKILFYLITFFLVLSCSKDKDENEEVVADDRMADSAITNIYASGKVSEQTPAEAKQTIFGKWDVGGSSSKNISSSKSLSECTFNFIEFTDKSYIMNLSITGPDGPESGSIFGNYALIEADGLVTEVRLYFSISGDDIHIATLTNIEVVEKASGGFDATFDINFEIDLGDVEIACFDLGGSYSADKEPAMEETLSAGVDSNHYKVVRN
;
A
#
# COMPACT_ATOMS: atom_id res chain seq x y z
N MET A 1 -1.81 -7.43 72.28
CA MET A 1 -2.38 -8.77 72.00
C MET A 1 -3.19 -8.67 70.71
N ASN A 2 -2.88 -9.54 69.76
CA ASN A 2 -3.37 -9.64 68.38
C ASN A 2 -4.90 -9.45 68.22
N LYS A 3 -5.33 -8.88 67.08
CA LYS A 3 -5.94 -9.68 66.00
C LYS A 3 -6.21 -8.88 64.73
N ILE A 4 -6.05 -9.61 63.63
CA ILE A 4 -6.07 -9.26 62.21
C ILE A 4 -7.47 -9.60 61.64
N LEU A 5 -7.97 -8.75 60.73
CA LEU A 5 -8.85 -8.99 59.57
C LEU A 5 -10.32 -9.45 59.76
N PHE A 6 -11.28 -8.74 59.16
CA PHE A 6 -11.98 -9.16 57.93
C PHE A 6 -12.98 -8.11 57.40
N TYR A 7 -13.09 -8.06 56.07
CA TYR A 7 -13.88 -7.19 55.21
C TYR A 7 -15.40 -7.24 55.45
N LEU A 8 -16.11 -6.14 55.18
CA LEU A 8 -17.48 -6.21 54.66
C LEU A 8 -17.69 -5.14 53.57
N ILE A 9 -18.04 -5.62 52.39
CA ILE A 9 -18.37 -4.88 51.17
C ILE A 9 -19.77 -4.28 51.31
N THR A 10 -19.92 -3.00 51.04
CA THR A 10 -21.23 -2.38 50.81
C THR A 10 -21.32 -1.90 49.37
N PHE A 11 -22.09 -2.64 48.60
CA PHE A 11 -22.43 -2.45 47.20
C PHE A 11 -23.51 -1.37 47.11
N PHE A 12 -23.20 -0.21 46.53
CA PHE A 12 -24.21 0.78 46.17
C PHE A 12 -24.77 0.44 44.79
N LEU A 13 -25.98 -0.13 44.78
CA LEU A 13 -26.86 -0.19 43.62
C LEU A 13 -27.52 1.18 43.44
N VAL A 14 -27.18 1.87 42.36
CA VAL A 14 -28.06 2.88 41.75
C VAL A 14 -28.45 2.39 40.36
N LEU A 15 -29.71 1.96 40.27
CA LEU A 15 -30.44 1.70 39.04
C LEU A 15 -30.82 3.05 38.42
N SER A 16 -30.51 3.25 37.14
CA SER A 16 -31.33 4.09 36.26
C SER A 16 -31.32 3.52 34.84
N CYS A 17 -32.49 3.58 34.21
CA CYS A 17 -32.98 2.66 33.21
C CYS A 17 -32.55 2.95 31.76
N SER A 18 -32.56 1.85 30.98
CA SER A 18 -33.18 1.72 29.65
C SER A 18 -32.49 2.36 28.45
N LYS A 19 -31.80 1.51 27.67
CA LYS A 19 -32.35 1.00 26.41
C LYS A 19 -31.54 -0.23 25.98
N ASP A 20 -32.22 -1.34 25.72
CA ASP A 20 -31.64 -2.50 25.06
C ASP A 20 -31.08 -2.12 23.69
N LYS A 21 -29.79 -2.43 23.49
CA LYS A 21 -29.20 -3.05 22.30
C LYS A 21 -27.73 -3.37 22.61
N ASP A 22 -27.53 -4.65 22.94
CA ASP A 22 -26.48 -5.49 22.33
C ASP A 22 -26.26 -5.04 20.87
N GLU A 23 -25.07 -4.82 20.33
CA GLU A 23 -23.81 -5.54 20.47
C GLU A 23 -22.67 -4.50 20.43
N ASN A 24 -21.88 -4.38 21.49
CA ASN A 24 -20.57 -3.73 21.37
C ASN A 24 -19.60 -4.81 20.88
N GLU A 25 -19.67 -5.10 19.58
CA GLU A 25 -18.57 -5.77 18.90
C GLU A 25 -17.39 -4.78 18.98
N GLU A 26 -16.52 -5.00 19.96
CA GLU A 26 -15.22 -4.34 20.04
C GLU A 26 -14.48 -4.73 18.77
N VAL A 27 -14.64 -3.91 17.73
CA VAL A 27 -13.83 -3.99 16.51
C VAL A 27 -12.43 -3.70 16.99
N VAL A 28 -11.67 -4.78 17.21
CA VAL A 28 -10.23 -4.72 17.44
C VAL A 28 -9.68 -3.92 16.28
N ALA A 29 -9.28 -2.68 16.56
CA ALA A 29 -8.65 -1.82 15.58
C ALA A 29 -7.41 -2.57 15.09
N ASP A 30 -7.41 -2.95 13.82
CA ASP A 30 -6.26 -3.54 13.18
C ASP A 30 -5.20 -2.43 13.06
N ASP A 31 -4.09 -2.56 13.79
CA ASP A 31 -2.98 -1.58 13.80
C ASP A 31 -2.40 -1.32 12.39
N ARG A 32 -2.72 -2.18 11.40
CA ARG A 32 -2.44 -1.97 9.97
C ARG A 32 -3.23 -0.81 9.36
N MET A 33 -4.18 -0.19 10.07
CA MET A 33 -5.15 0.79 9.54
C MET A 33 -5.16 2.18 10.23
N ALA A 34 -4.14 2.54 11.02
CA ALA A 34 -4.06 3.90 11.59
C ALA A 34 -3.69 4.98 10.55
N ASP A 35 -4.51 6.04 10.49
CA ASP A 35 -4.41 7.39 9.89
C ASP A 35 -3.22 7.68 8.94
N SER A 36 -3.49 7.87 7.64
CA SER A 36 -2.49 8.05 6.56
C SER A 36 -2.02 9.50 6.35
N ALA A 37 -2.01 10.33 7.39
CA ALA A 37 -1.76 11.77 7.26
C ALA A 37 -0.27 12.14 7.03
N ILE A 38 0.34 11.72 5.93
CA ILE A 38 1.56 12.34 5.39
C ILE A 38 1.12 13.46 4.43
N THR A 39 1.28 14.71 4.85
CA THR A 39 0.87 15.88 4.04
C THR A 39 2.00 16.48 3.20
N ASN A 40 3.22 15.98 3.31
CA ASN A 40 4.38 16.53 2.60
C ASN A 40 4.63 15.81 1.27
N ILE A 41 3.84 16.15 0.26
CA ILE A 41 4.03 15.68 -1.12
C ILE A 41 5.27 16.29 -1.80
N TYR A 42 5.95 17.24 -1.16
CA TYR A 42 7.07 18.01 -1.71
C TYR A 42 8.45 17.41 -1.42
N ALA A 43 8.50 16.26 -0.76
CA ALA A 43 9.76 15.58 -0.51
C ALA A 43 10.32 15.02 -1.83
N SER A 44 11.61 15.27 -2.07
CA SER A 44 12.36 14.87 -3.26
C SER A 44 13.75 14.35 -2.86
N GLY A 45 14.46 13.76 -3.80
CA GLY A 45 15.78 13.17 -3.61
C GLY A 45 15.82 11.67 -3.91
N LYS A 46 16.98 11.08 -3.65
CA LYS A 46 17.24 9.66 -3.82
C LYS A 46 16.90 8.93 -2.54
N VAL A 47 16.06 7.90 -2.63
CA VAL A 47 15.66 7.10 -1.46
C VAL A 47 16.87 6.40 -0.82
N SER A 48 17.87 6.02 -1.63
CA SER A 48 19.13 5.43 -1.15
C SER A 48 19.99 6.32 -0.28
N GLU A 49 19.68 7.61 -0.21
CA GLU A 49 20.39 8.60 0.61
C GLU A 49 19.57 9.05 1.83
N GLN A 50 18.43 8.39 2.08
CA GLN A 50 17.43 8.83 3.04
C GLN A 50 17.20 7.80 4.16
N THR A 51 16.88 8.30 5.35
CA THR A 51 16.32 7.49 6.43
C THR A 51 14.92 6.99 6.06
N PRO A 52 14.38 5.96 6.73
CA PRO A 52 13.01 5.49 6.48
C PRO A 52 11.96 6.58 6.58
N ALA A 53 12.09 7.50 7.53
CA ALA A 53 11.12 8.58 7.73
C ALA A 53 11.12 9.58 6.56
N GLU A 54 12.30 9.88 6.00
CA GLU A 54 12.46 10.75 4.83
C GLU A 54 11.99 10.04 3.56
N ALA A 55 12.43 8.79 3.36
CA ALA A 55 12.03 7.95 2.23
C ALA A 55 10.51 7.79 2.14
N LYS A 56 9.85 7.59 3.29
CA LYS A 56 8.39 7.50 3.36
C LYS A 56 7.70 8.77 2.85
N GLN A 57 8.22 9.95 3.20
CA GLN A 57 7.70 11.21 2.67
C GLN A 57 7.99 11.35 1.17
N THR A 58 9.18 10.98 0.73
CA THR A 58 9.59 11.04 -0.68
C THR A 58 8.72 10.13 -1.55
N ILE A 59 8.36 8.93 -1.09
CA ILE A 59 7.55 8.02 -1.92
C ILE A 59 6.05 8.28 -1.90
N PHE A 60 5.56 8.93 -0.84
CA PHE A 60 4.13 9.17 -0.65
C PHE A 60 3.48 9.90 -1.83
N GLY A 61 2.35 9.36 -2.29
CA GLY A 61 1.57 9.89 -3.41
C GLY A 61 1.40 8.89 -4.55
N LYS A 62 0.74 9.35 -5.61
CA LYS A 62 0.42 8.55 -6.80
C LYS A 62 1.44 8.83 -7.90
N TRP A 63 1.99 7.78 -8.48
CA TRP A 63 3.00 7.81 -9.53
C TRP A 63 2.40 7.29 -10.83
N ASP A 64 2.11 8.19 -11.76
CA ASP A 64 1.54 7.89 -13.07
C ASP A 64 2.62 7.49 -14.06
N VAL A 65 2.74 6.19 -14.32
CA VAL A 65 3.80 5.57 -15.13
C VAL A 65 3.58 5.73 -16.64
N GLY A 66 2.37 6.15 -17.04
CA GLY A 66 2.04 6.48 -18.42
C GLY A 66 2.08 5.29 -19.39
N GLY A 67 2.04 4.05 -18.87
CA GLY A 67 1.91 2.84 -19.68
C GLY A 67 3.13 2.50 -20.54
N SER A 68 4.34 2.78 -20.06
CA SER A 68 5.55 2.22 -20.67
C SER A 68 5.50 0.70 -20.55
N SER A 69 5.15 0.04 -21.66
CA SER A 69 5.01 -1.41 -21.71
C SER A 69 6.32 -2.09 -21.37
N SER A 70 6.25 -3.16 -20.56
CA SER A 70 7.35 -4.10 -20.46
C SER A 70 7.68 -4.64 -21.86
N LYS A 71 8.95 -4.93 -22.09
CA LYS A 71 9.42 -5.53 -23.35
C LYS A 71 8.78 -6.91 -23.48
N ASN A 72 7.70 -7.00 -24.25
CA ASN A 72 7.15 -8.28 -24.70
C ASN A 72 8.23 -9.07 -25.46
N ILE A 73 8.93 -9.98 -24.79
CA ILE A 73 9.71 -11.02 -25.46
C ILE A 73 8.77 -12.17 -25.81
N SER A 74 8.60 -12.36 -27.13
CA SER A 74 8.29 -13.61 -27.83
C SER A 74 6.83 -14.04 -28.03
N SER A 75 6.33 -13.71 -29.23
CA SER A 75 5.86 -14.64 -30.29
C SER A 75 4.80 -15.72 -30.06
N SER A 76 4.08 -15.76 -28.94
CA SER A 76 2.93 -16.68 -28.78
C SER A 76 1.58 -15.94 -28.77
N LYS A 77 0.62 -16.41 -29.58
CA LYS A 77 -0.68 -15.78 -29.90
C LYS A 77 -1.72 -15.83 -28.76
N SER A 78 -1.31 -15.85 -27.49
CA SER A 78 -2.26 -16.02 -26.36
C SER A 78 -1.82 -15.34 -25.06
N LEU A 79 -1.02 -14.27 -25.13
CA LEU A 79 -0.61 -13.53 -23.93
C LEU A 79 -1.48 -12.28 -23.77
N SER A 80 -1.95 -12.05 -22.54
CA SER A 80 -2.60 -10.81 -22.15
C SER A 80 -1.59 -9.66 -22.19
N GLU A 81 -1.94 -8.56 -22.84
CA GLU A 81 -1.11 -7.36 -22.82
C GLU A 81 -1.36 -6.62 -21.50
N CYS A 82 -0.32 -6.44 -20.69
CA CYS A 82 -0.41 -5.72 -19.44
C CYS A 82 0.27 -4.35 -19.51
N THR A 83 -0.44 -3.35 -19.01
CA THR A 83 0.05 -1.98 -18.89
C THR A 83 0.09 -1.61 -17.41
N PHE A 84 1.28 -1.27 -16.92
CA PHE A 84 1.44 -0.67 -15.60
C PHE A 84 1.02 0.79 -15.66
N ASN A 85 -0.16 1.11 -15.11
CA ASN A 85 -0.76 2.44 -15.22
C ASN A 85 -0.19 3.38 -14.15
N PHE A 86 -0.31 2.99 -12.88
CA PHE A 86 0.19 3.77 -11.76
C PHE A 86 0.49 2.88 -10.55
N ILE A 87 1.39 3.36 -9.69
CA ILE A 87 1.54 2.89 -8.31
C ILE A 87 1.31 4.06 -7.37
N GLU A 88 0.59 3.84 -6.29
CA GLU A 88 0.35 4.83 -5.25
C GLU A 88 0.82 4.30 -3.91
N PHE A 89 1.59 5.11 -3.19
CA PHE A 89 2.02 4.83 -1.82
C PHE A 89 1.26 5.70 -0.83
N THR A 90 0.68 5.06 0.17
CA THR A 90 0.12 5.73 1.35
C THR A 90 1.07 5.56 2.55
N ASP A 91 0.63 5.93 3.75
CA ASP A 91 1.44 5.75 4.96
C ASP A 91 1.73 4.26 5.25
N LYS A 92 0.85 3.32 4.88
CA LYS A 92 1.02 1.91 5.27
C LYS A 92 0.92 0.92 4.13
N SER A 93 0.28 1.33 3.04
CA SER A 93 -0.04 0.44 1.93
C SER A 93 0.34 1.05 0.60
N TYR A 94 0.29 0.22 -0.43
CA TYR A 94 0.36 0.65 -1.81
C TYR A 94 -0.83 0.10 -2.60
N ILE A 95 -1.13 0.74 -3.73
CA ILE A 95 -1.97 0.20 -4.79
C ILE A 95 -1.22 0.34 -6.10
N MET A 96 -1.11 -0.75 -6.85
CA MET A 96 -0.61 -0.80 -8.21
C MET A 96 -1.78 -1.15 -9.13
N ASN A 97 -2.03 -0.32 -10.12
CA ASN A 97 -3.11 -0.51 -11.07
C ASN A 97 -2.57 -0.94 -12.43
N LEU A 98 -3.24 -1.93 -13.01
CA LEU A 98 -2.88 -2.57 -14.26
C LEU A 98 -4.06 -2.54 -15.24
N SER A 99 -3.80 -2.24 -16.50
CA SER A 99 -4.73 -2.57 -17.59
C SER A 99 -4.32 -3.92 -18.17
N ILE A 100 -5.26 -4.85 -18.28
CA ILE A 100 -5.03 -6.21 -18.78
C ILE A 100 -5.89 -6.39 -20.03
N THR A 101 -5.29 -6.62 -21.19
CA THR A 101 -6.06 -6.93 -22.41
C THR A 101 -5.93 -8.42 -22.70
N GLY A 102 -6.98 -9.18 -22.36
CA GLY A 102 -7.06 -10.62 -22.59
C GLY A 102 -7.86 -10.99 -23.84
N PRO A 103 -8.01 -12.30 -24.11
CA PRO A 103 -8.81 -12.81 -25.24
C PRO A 103 -10.28 -12.39 -25.18
N ASP A 104 -10.82 -12.17 -23.97
CA ASP A 104 -12.22 -11.84 -23.71
C ASP A 104 -12.49 -10.32 -23.65
N GLY A 105 -11.45 -9.49 -23.81
CA GLY A 105 -11.55 -8.04 -23.84
C GLY A 105 -10.63 -7.34 -22.83
N PRO A 106 -10.75 -6.00 -22.70
CA PRO A 106 -10.01 -5.23 -21.70
C PRO A 106 -10.61 -5.45 -20.31
N GLU A 107 -9.73 -5.75 -19.36
CA GLU A 107 -9.99 -5.88 -17.95
C GLU A 107 -9.04 -4.94 -17.18
N SER A 108 -9.37 -4.65 -15.93
CA SER A 108 -8.51 -3.90 -15.02
C SER A 108 -8.12 -4.79 -13.85
N GLY A 109 -6.82 -4.88 -13.58
CA GLY A 109 -6.29 -5.53 -12.38
C GLY A 109 -5.80 -4.50 -11.37
N SER A 110 -5.80 -4.84 -10.09
CA SER A 110 -5.10 -4.05 -9.08
C SER A 110 -4.41 -4.97 -8.08
N ILE A 111 -3.16 -4.66 -7.79
CA ILE A 111 -2.37 -5.28 -6.73
C ILE A 111 -2.31 -4.29 -5.60
N PHE A 112 -2.63 -4.71 -4.38
CA PHE A 112 -2.56 -3.85 -3.21
C PHE A 112 -2.00 -4.63 -2.03
N GLY A 113 -1.41 -3.92 -1.09
CA GLY A 113 -0.95 -4.53 0.15
C GLY A 113 -0.01 -3.60 0.89
N ASN A 114 0.75 -4.16 1.82
CA ASN A 114 1.71 -3.40 2.61
C ASN A 114 3.06 -3.30 1.88
N TYR A 115 3.87 -2.33 2.28
CA TYR A 115 5.25 -2.24 1.85
C TYR A 115 6.21 -2.15 3.03
N ALA A 116 7.46 -2.53 2.81
CA ALA A 116 8.53 -2.36 3.78
C ALA A 116 9.70 -1.58 3.17
N LEU A 117 10.23 -0.62 3.93
CA LEU A 117 11.49 0.05 3.63
C LEU A 117 12.62 -0.80 4.21
N ILE A 118 13.51 -1.30 3.37
CA ILE A 118 14.63 -2.13 3.79
C ILE A 118 15.87 -1.25 3.91
N GLU A 119 16.58 -1.39 5.02
CA GLU A 119 17.70 -0.53 5.37
C GLU A 119 19.04 -1.24 5.32
N ALA A 120 20.08 -0.51 4.90
CA ALA A 120 21.47 -0.83 5.17
C ALA A 120 22.15 0.44 5.72
N ASP A 121 22.89 0.29 6.81
CA ASP A 121 23.59 1.40 7.47
C ASP A 121 22.69 2.60 7.84
N GLY A 122 21.40 2.34 8.11
CA GLY A 122 20.39 3.36 8.49
C GLY A 122 19.79 4.14 7.32
N LEU A 123 20.07 3.73 6.08
CA LEU A 123 19.53 4.32 4.85
C LEU A 123 18.74 3.27 4.07
N VAL A 124 17.67 3.71 3.39
CA VAL A 124 16.77 2.80 2.66
C VAL A 124 17.40 2.35 1.35
N THR A 125 17.66 1.05 1.18
CA THR A 125 18.22 0.51 -0.06
C THR A 125 17.16 0.06 -1.06
N GLU A 126 16.01 -0.39 -0.58
CA GLU A 126 14.93 -0.92 -1.42
C GLU A 126 13.56 -0.80 -0.73
N VAL A 127 12.50 -0.79 -1.53
CA VAL A 127 11.11 -0.83 -1.08
C VAL A 127 10.51 -2.15 -1.53
N ARG A 128 10.12 -3.00 -0.57
CA ARG A 128 9.50 -4.30 -0.86
C ARG A 128 7.99 -4.21 -0.81
N LEU A 129 7.33 -4.74 -1.83
CA LEU A 129 5.87 -4.82 -1.94
C LEU A 129 5.39 -6.20 -1.53
N TYR A 130 4.36 -6.23 -0.68
CA TYR A 130 3.75 -7.47 -0.20
C TYR A 130 2.29 -7.56 -0.62
N PHE A 131 1.87 -8.76 -1.01
CA PHE A 131 0.47 -9.09 -1.29
C PHE A 131 -0.04 -10.05 -0.23
N SER A 132 -1.17 -9.70 0.42
CA SER A 132 -1.76 -10.50 1.49
C SER A 132 -2.77 -11.49 0.91
N ILE A 133 -2.46 -12.79 0.91
CA ILE A 133 -3.38 -13.86 0.54
C ILE A 133 -3.62 -14.75 1.75
N SER A 134 -4.89 -14.98 2.10
CA SER A 134 -5.27 -15.91 3.17
C SER A 134 -4.61 -15.66 4.53
N GLY A 135 -4.18 -14.41 4.79
CA GLY A 135 -3.52 -14.01 6.04
C GLY A 135 -2.00 -14.06 6.03
N ASP A 136 -1.38 -14.53 4.94
CA ASP A 136 0.07 -14.51 4.75
C ASP A 136 0.48 -13.37 3.80
N ASP A 137 1.52 -12.61 4.19
CA ASP A 137 2.12 -11.56 3.36
C ASP A 137 3.21 -12.17 2.48
N ILE A 138 2.97 -12.21 1.17
CA ILE A 138 3.90 -12.72 0.17
C ILE A 138 4.69 -11.54 -0.40
N HIS A 139 6.02 -11.61 -0.40
CA HIS A 139 6.87 -10.63 -1.06
C HIS A 139 6.78 -10.80 -2.58
N ILE A 140 6.21 -9.81 -3.28
CA ILE A 140 5.92 -9.93 -4.71
C ILE A 140 6.85 -9.13 -5.60
N ALA A 141 7.40 -8.02 -5.11
CA ALA A 141 8.23 -7.13 -5.92
C ALA A 141 9.13 -6.23 -5.07
N THR A 142 10.28 -5.89 -5.64
CA THR A 142 11.27 -5.00 -5.05
C THR A 142 11.43 -3.77 -5.93
N LEU A 143 11.29 -2.57 -5.36
CA LEU A 143 11.65 -1.31 -6.01
C LEU A 143 13.03 -0.86 -5.53
N THR A 144 13.86 -0.43 -6.48
CA THR A 144 15.21 0.10 -6.23
C THR A 144 15.45 1.35 -7.09
N ASN A 145 16.60 2.01 -6.88
CA ASN A 145 17.01 3.19 -7.65
C ASN A 145 15.93 4.29 -7.72
N ILE A 146 15.19 4.46 -6.62
CA ILE A 146 14.10 5.42 -6.53
C ILE A 146 14.69 6.83 -6.39
N GLU A 147 14.32 7.72 -7.30
CA GLU A 147 14.67 9.13 -7.27
C GLU A 147 13.44 9.97 -7.62
N VAL A 148 13.13 10.95 -6.77
CA VAL A 148 12.05 11.91 -7.00
C VAL A 148 12.66 13.29 -7.22
N VAL A 149 12.31 13.95 -8.31
CA VAL A 149 12.88 15.26 -8.70
C VAL A 149 11.77 16.28 -8.90
N GLU A 150 11.97 17.49 -8.40
CA GLU A 150 11.05 18.61 -8.67
C GLU A 150 11.23 19.10 -10.12
N LYS A 151 10.13 19.23 -10.85
CA LYS A 151 10.14 19.75 -12.22
C LYS A 151 10.29 21.27 -12.21
N ALA A 152 11.05 21.80 -13.18
CA ALA A 152 11.16 23.24 -13.39
C ALA A 152 9.81 23.93 -13.70
N SER A 153 8.84 23.18 -14.23
CA SER A 153 7.46 23.64 -14.50
C SER A 153 6.53 23.56 -13.29
N GLY A 154 7.02 23.06 -12.14
CA GLY A 154 6.21 22.64 -11.01
C GLY A 154 5.78 21.17 -11.11
N GLY A 155 5.53 20.57 -9.94
CA GLY A 155 5.26 19.13 -9.79
C GLY A 155 6.53 18.29 -9.62
N PHE A 156 6.39 16.97 -9.60
CA PHE A 156 7.49 16.04 -9.38
C PHE A 156 7.49 14.93 -10.42
N ASP A 157 8.67 14.41 -10.73
CA ASP A 157 8.87 13.18 -11.48
C ASP A 157 9.52 12.14 -10.57
N ALA A 158 9.09 10.89 -10.67
CA ALA A 158 9.69 9.75 -9.97
C ALA A 158 10.30 8.79 -10.99
N THR A 159 11.53 8.35 -10.76
CA THR A 159 12.14 7.23 -11.49
C THR A 159 12.44 6.09 -10.54
N PHE A 160 12.28 4.85 -10.99
CA PHE A 160 12.54 3.66 -10.18
C PHE A 160 12.74 2.43 -11.07
N ASP A 161 13.42 1.43 -10.53
CA ASP A 161 13.44 0.07 -11.09
C ASP A 161 12.54 -0.83 -10.25
N ILE A 162 11.76 -1.69 -10.89
CA ILE A 162 10.95 -2.72 -10.23
C ILE A 162 11.32 -4.11 -10.73
N ASN A 163 11.50 -5.04 -9.80
CA ASN A 163 11.68 -6.47 -10.08
C ASN A 163 10.57 -7.27 -9.40
N PHE A 164 9.92 -8.17 -10.11
CA PHE A 164 8.92 -9.08 -9.53
C PHE A 164 9.62 -10.38 -9.08
N GLU A 165 9.35 -10.80 -7.85
CA GLU A 165 9.99 -11.96 -7.22
C GLU A 165 9.17 -13.26 -7.39
N ILE A 166 7.95 -13.13 -7.93
CA ILE A 166 7.03 -14.23 -8.21
C ILE A 166 6.49 -14.13 -9.64
N ASP A 167 5.91 -15.22 -10.13
CA ASP A 167 5.02 -15.14 -11.29
C ASP A 167 3.70 -14.52 -10.84
N LEU A 168 3.27 -13.44 -11.50
CA LEU A 168 1.99 -12.79 -11.18
C LEU A 168 0.79 -13.71 -11.42
N GLY A 169 0.94 -14.74 -12.27
CA GLY A 169 -0.07 -15.79 -12.43
C GLY A 169 -0.34 -16.59 -11.15
N ASP A 170 0.64 -16.70 -10.24
CA ASP A 170 0.49 -17.41 -8.95
C ASP A 170 -0.42 -16.65 -7.97
N VAL A 171 -0.64 -15.36 -8.21
CA VAL A 171 -1.57 -14.50 -7.45
C VAL A 171 -2.79 -14.10 -8.28
N GLU A 172 -3.14 -14.93 -9.27
CA GLU A 172 -4.31 -14.79 -10.16
C GLU A 172 -4.29 -13.52 -11.04
N ILE A 173 -3.11 -12.99 -11.33
CA ILE A 173 -2.94 -11.81 -12.19
C ILE A 173 -2.34 -12.25 -13.51
N ALA A 174 -3.15 -12.12 -14.57
CA ALA A 174 -2.77 -12.48 -15.93
C ALA A 174 -1.83 -11.46 -16.57
N CYS A 175 -0.70 -11.15 -15.94
CA CYS A 175 0.35 -10.28 -16.46
C CYS A 175 1.70 -10.98 -16.45
N PHE A 176 2.35 -11.03 -17.61
CA PHE A 176 3.68 -11.63 -17.72
C PHE A 176 4.73 -10.53 -17.80
N ASP A 177 5.61 -10.51 -16.79
CA ASP A 177 6.78 -9.63 -16.68
C ASP A 177 6.45 -8.13 -16.77
N LEU A 178 6.31 -7.47 -15.60
CA LEU A 178 6.22 -6.01 -15.46
C LEU A 178 7.50 -5.42 -14.88
N GLY A 179 8.60 -6.18 -14.90
CA GLY A 179 9.90 -5.74 -14.40
C GLY A 179 10.57 -4.73 -15.32
N GLY A 180 11.34 -3.82 -14.74
CA GLY A 180 12.15 -2.87 -15.49
C GLY A 180 12.23 -1.48 -14.86
N SER A 181 12.77 -0.55 -15.64
CA SER A 181 12.93 0.86 -15.27
C SER A 181 11.74 1.69 -15.71
N TYR A 182 11.23 2.51 -14.81
CA TYR A 182 10.07 3.36 -15.02
C TYR A 182 10.36 4.82 -14.67
N SER A 183 9.62 5.70 -15.33
CA SER A 183 9.50 7.11 -15.00
C SER A 183 8.02 7.43 -14.87
N ALA A 184 7.66 8.27 -13.91
CA ALA A 184 6.29 8.58 -13.60
C ALA A 184 6.11 10.04 -13.19
N ASP A 185 4.99 10.65 -13.59
CA ASP A 185 4.54 11.91 -12.99
C ASP A 185 4.08 11.61 -11.55
N LYS A 186 4.64 12.32 -10.57
CA LYS A 186 4.24 12.16 -9.16
C LYS A 186 3.25 13.24 -8.77
N GLU A 187 2.07 12.76 -8.39
CA GLU A 187 0.93 13.55 -7.94
C GLU A 187 0.63 13.28 -6.45
N PRO A 188 -0.18 14.12 -5.79
CA PRO A 188 -0.71 13.82 -4.47
C PRO A 188 -1.40 12.46 -4.43
N ALA A 189 -1.49 11.85 -3.24
CA ALA A 189 -2.34 10.69 -3.02
C ALA A 189 -3.79 11.03 -3.41
N MET A 190 -4.50 10.06 -3.96
CA MET A 190 -5.91 10.23 -4.33
C MET A 190 -6.73 10.52 -3.07
N GLU A 191 -7.70 11.44 -3.15
CA GLU A 191 -8.48 11.83 -1.97
C GLU A 191 -9.17 10.61 -1.34
N GLU A 192 -9.58 9.64 -2.16
CA GLU A 192 -10.26 8.43 -1.72
C GLU A 192 -9.36 7.38 -1.04
N THR A 193 -8.03 7.52 -1.11
CA THR A 193 -7.03 6.63 -0.51
C THR A 193 -6.38 7.24 0.75
N LEU A 194 -6.75 8.48 1.10
CA LEU A 194 -6.33 9.17 2.33
C LEU A 194 -6.92 8.54 3.61
N SER A 195 -7.94 7.68 3.49
CA SER A 195 -8.54 6.98 4.64
C SER A 195 -8.74 5.49 4.35
N ALA A 196 -8.42 4.65 5.34
CA ALA A 196 -8.58 3.20 5.31
C ALA A 196 -9.85 2.73 6.06
N GLY A 197 -10.85 3.59 6.22
CA GLY A 197 -12.11 3.23 6.86
C GLY A 197 -12.90 2.21 6.02
N VAL A 198 -13.76 1.41 6.66
CA VAL A 198 -14.62 0.40 5.98
C VAL A 198 -15.50 0.98 4.86
N ASP A 199 -15.74 2.29 4.87
CA ASP A 199 -16.52 3.00 3.86
C ASP A 199 -15.66 3.58 2.73
N SER A 200 -14.33 3.55 2.84
CA SER A 200 -13.43 4.11 1.83
C SER A 200 -13.41 3.26 0.57
N ASN A 201 -13.17 3.89 -0.58
CA ASN A 201 -13.08 3.14 -1.83
C ASN A 201 -11.82 2.27 -1.86
N HIS A 202 -10.75 2.66 -1.15
CA HIS A 202 -9.60 1.78 -0.89
C HIS A 202 -10.06 0.46 -0.25
N TYR A 203 -10.87 0.51 0.81
CA TYR A 203 -11.44 -0.69 1.43
C TYR A 203 -12.29 -1.52 0.47
N LYS A 204 -13.11 -0.88 -0.39
CA LYS A 204 -13.96 -1.57 -1.38
C LYS A 204 -13.16 -2.18 -2.52
N VAL A 205 -12.06 -1.57 -2.94
CA VAL A 205 -11.14 -2.09 -3.96
C VAL A 205 -10.32 -3.27 -3.40
N VAL A 206 -9.96 -3.22 -2.12
CA VAL A 206 -9.18 -4.24 -1.40
C VAL A 206 -9.99 -5.51 -1.06
N ARG A 207 -11.33 -5.44 -1.07
CA ARG A 207 -12.22 -6.56 -0.67
C ARG A 207 -13.01 -7.22 -1.81
N ASN A 208 -12.89 -6.71 -3.04
CA ASN A 208 -13.55 -7.31 -4.20
C ASN A 208 -12.78 -8.50 -4.74
#